data_AF-A0A379TZC3-F1
#
_entry.id   AF-A0A379TZC3-F1
#
_cell.length_a   1.000
_cell.length_b   1.000
_cell.length_c   1.000
_cell.angle_alpha   90.00
_cell.angle_beta   90.00
_cell.angle_gamma   90.00
#
_symmetry.space_group_name_H-M   'P 1'
#
loop_
_entity.id
_entity.type
_entity.pdbx_description
1 polymer ?
#
loop_
_entity_poly.entity_id
_entity_poly.type
_entity_poly.pdbx_seq_one_letter_code
_entity_poly.pdbx_strand_id
1 'polypeptide(L)'
;MIRRFDETGNSQIMVEPVEDVTAYGVVNCKGVELAPGESVPMVGVVEKPKADVAPSNLAIVGRYVLSADIWALLAKTPPGAGMKFS
;
A
#
# COMPACT_ATOMS: atom_id res chain seq x y z
N MET A 1 -2.85 -13.34 -1.33
CA MET A 1 -2.47 -12.56 -0.13
C MET A 1 -2.25 -13.44 1.10
N ILE A 2 -3.27 -14.08 1.68
CA ILE A 2 -3.13 -14.88 2.92
C ILE A 2 -2.00 -15.92 2.82
N ARG A 3 -2.06 -16.81 1.82
CA ARG A 3 -1.01 -17.81 1.58
C ARG A 3 0.40 -17.20 1.50
N ARG A 4 0.56 -16.07 0.83
CA ARG A 4 1.86 -15.40 0.68
C ARG A 4 2.35 -14.82 2.01
N PHE A 5 1.43 -14.29 2.82
CA PHE A 5 1.73 -13.85 4.18
C PHE A 5 2.17 -15.04 5.04
N ASP A 6 1.44 -16.15 5.01
CA ASP A 6 1.79 -17.36 5.78
C ASP A 6 3.18 -17.92 5.40
N GLU A 7 3.55 -17.85 4.12
CA GLU A 7 4.84 -18.32 3.61
C GLU A 7 6.01 -17.38 3.91
N THR A 8 5.78 -16.07 4.04
CA THR A 8 6.87 -15.07 4.08
C THR A 8 6.92 -14.21 5.34
N GLY A 9 5.83 -14.15 6.10
CA GLY A 9 5.63 -13.21 7.20
C GLY A 9 5.47 -11.74 6.77
N ASN A 10 5.61 -11.43 5.48
CA ASN A 10 5.55 -10.06 4.98
C ASN A 10 4.11 -9.61 4.83
N SER A 11 3.76 -8.47 5.42
CA SER A 11 2.48 -7.79 5.20
C SER A 11 2.17 -7.62 3.72
N GLN A 12 0.91 -7.80 3.35
CA GLN A 12 0.41 -7.76 1.98
C GLN A 12 -0.60 -6.62 1.84
N ILE A 13 -0.45 -5.81 0.79
CA ILE A 13 -1.40 -4.75 0.42
C ILE A 13 -1.86 -5.03 -1.01
N MET A 14 -3.17 -5.12 -1.23
CA MET A 14 -3.71 -5.34 -2.57
C MET A 14 -3.72 -4.04 -3.36
N VAL A 15 -3.22 -4.12 -4.59
CA VAL A 15 -3.22 -3.04 -5.55
C VAL A 15 -3.80 -3.47 -6.88
N GLU A 16 -4.28 -2.52 -7.65
CA GLU A 16 -4.70 -2.71 -9.04
C GLU A 16 -4.14 -1.58 -9.92
N PRO A 17 -3.86 -1.84 -11.21
CA PRO A 17 -3.49 -0.79 -12.14
C PRO A 17 -4.67 0.13 -12.42
N VAL A 18 -4.44 1.45 -12.38
CA VAL A 18 -5.44 2.46 -12.73
C VAL A 18 -4.91 3.40 -13.79
N GLU A 19 -5.82 3.98 -14.59
CA GLU A 19 -5.48 5.02 -15.57
C GLU A 19 -5.30 6.38 -14.88
N ASP A 20 -6.16 6.71 -13.91
CA ASP A 20 -6.08 7.95 -13.13
C ASP A 20 -5.56 7.67 -11.72
N VAL A 21 -4.30 8.05 -11.51
CA VAL A 21 -3.59 7.91 -10.22
C VAL A 21 -3.93 9.02 -9.22
N THR A 22 -4.55 10.11 -9.65
CA THR A 22 -4.68 11.33 -8.84
C THR A 22 -5.75 11.24 -7.75
N ALA A 23 -6.60 10.22 -7.81
CA ALA A 23 -7.67 9.98 -6.85
C ALA A 23 -7.31 9.00 -5.72
N TYR A 24 -6.15 8.34 -5.79
CA TYR A 24 -5.85 7.18 -4.95
C TYR A 24 -4.51 7.27 -4.21
N GLY A 25 -4.34 6.41 -3.21
CA GLY A 25 -3.03 6.09 -2.65
C GLY A 25 -2.28 5.17 -3.59
N VAL A 26 -1.12 5.60 -4.08
CA VAL A 26 -0.30 4.90 -5.08
C VAL A 26 0.97 4.35 -4.45
N VAL A 27 1.25 3.08 -4.68
CA VAL A 27 2.41 2.40 -4.07
C VAL A 27 3.70 2.65 -4.85
N ASN A 28 4.83 2.70 -4.14
CA ASN A 28 6.17 2.75 -4.71
C ASN A 28 6.85 1.37 -4.59
N CYS A 29 7.00 0.69 -5.73
CA CYS A 29 7.70 -0.60 -5.85
C CYS A 29 9.10 -0.44 -6.46
N LYS A 30 9.70 0.76 -6.41
CA LYS A 30 11.01 1.09 -6.99
C LYS A 30 11.15 0.73 -8.48
N GLY A 31 10.06 0.88 -9.25
CA GLY A 31 10.04 0.59 -10.68
C GLY A 31 9.97 -0.89 -11.04
N VAL A 32 9.77 -1.79 -10.07
CA VAL A 32 9.53 -3.21 -10.34
C VAL A 32 8.13 -3.38 -10.91
N GLU A 33 8.05 -4.02 -12.09
CA GLU A 33 6.77 -4.42 -12.69
C GLU A 33 6.12 -5.56 -11.90
N LEU A 34 4.79 -5.56 -11.83
CA LEU A 34 4.01 -6.52 -11.06
C LEU A 34 2.95 -7.16 -11.95
N ALA A 35 2.99 -8.48 -12.10
CA ALA A 35 1.94 -9.21 -12.80
C ALA A 35 0.76 -9.54 -11.85
N PRO A 36 -0.46 -9.77 -12.39
CA PRO A 36 -1.59 -10.19 -11.58
C PRO A 36 -1.30 -11.46 -10.77
N GLY A 37 -1.53 -11.39 -9.46
CA GLY A 37 -1.31 -12.50 -8.53
C GLY A 37 0.09 -12.57 -7.91
N GLU A 38 1.04 -11.76 -8.38
CA GLU A 38 2.38 -11.66 -7.80
C GLU A 38 2.41 -10.76 -6.55
N SER A 39 3.56 -10.74 -5.87
CA SER A 39 3.80 -9.85 -4.74
C SER A 39 5.26 -9.40 -4.75
N VAL A 40 5.47 -8.09 -4.77
CA VAL A 40 6.80 -7.45 -4.77
C VAL A 40 6.95 -6.56 -3.54
N PRO A 41 8.19 -6.31 -3.06
CA PRO A 41 8.41 -5.35 -2.00
C PRO A 41 8.01 -3.94 -2.41
N MET A 42 7.32 -3.23 -1.53
CA MET A 42 7.03 -1.80 -1.65
C MET A 42 7.76 -1.01 -0.56
N VAL A 43 8.06 0.25 -0.83
CA VAL A 43 8.81 1.12 0.11
C VAL A 43 8.04 2.35 0.58
N GLY A 44 6.84 2.57 0.06
CA GLY A 44 6.01 3.69 0.47
C GLY A 44 4.72 3.80 -0.33
N VAL A 45 3.89 4.74 0.11
CA VAL A 45 2.63 5.13 -0.53
C VAL A 45 2.62 6.65 -0.67
N VAL A 46 2.15 7.15 -1.81
CA VAL A 46 1.87 8.57 -2.02
C VAL A 46 0.37 8.74 -2.14
N GLU A 47 -0.23 9.55 -1.27
CA GLU A 47 -1.66 9.83 -1.30
C GLU A 47 -1.96 10.90 -2.36
N LYS A 48 -2.81 10.55 -3.34
CA LYS A 48 -3.29 11.45 -4.40
C LYS A 48 -2.14 12.20 -5.10
N PRO A 49 -1.15 11.47 -5.68
CA PRO A 49 -0.05 12.11 -6.39
C PRO A 49 -0.55 12.85 -7.62
N LYS A 50 0.24 13.83 -8.10
CA LYS A 50 0.07 14.30 -9.47
C LYS A 50 0.57 13.22 -10.44
N ALA A 51 -0.01 13.16 -11.63
CA ALA A 51 0.30 12.11 -12.62
C ALA A 51 1.78 12.09 -13.05
N ASP A 52 2.44 13.25 -13.07
CA ASP A 52 3.84 13.43 -13.48
C ASP A 52 4.87 13.00 -12.42
N VAL A 53 4.46 12.83 -11.16
CA VAL A 53 5.33 12.43 -10.04
C VAL A 53 4.90 11.11 -9.40
N ALA A 54 3.88 10.44 -9.95
CA ALA A 54 3.39 9.19 -9.42
C ALA A 54 4.48 8.09 -9.51
N PRO A 55 4.74 7.34 -8.42
CA PRO A 55 5.81 6.35 -8.40
C PRO A 55 5.47 5.06 -9.17
N SER A 56 4.18 4.84 -9.48
CA SER A 56 3.66 3.75 -10.30
C SER A 56 2.22 4.10 -10.74
N ASN A 57 1.55 3.18 -11.44
CA ASN A 57 0.11 3.23 -11.70
C ASN A 57 -0.70 2.27 -10.79
N LEU A 58 -0.10 1.77 -9.71
CA LEU A 58 -0.72 0.77 -8.83
C LEU A 58 -1.41 1.44 -7.64
N ALA A 59 -2.74 1.47 -7.66
CA ALA A 59 -3.57 2.06 -6.63
C ALA A 59 -3.99 1.04 -5.57
N ILE A 60 -4.09 1.48 -4.31
CA ILE A 60 -4.53 0.64 -3.18
C ILE A 60 -6.04 0.39 -3.25
N VAL A 61 -6.43 -0.89 -3.22
CA VAL A 61 -7.83 -1.34 -3.31
C VAL A 61 -8.54 -1.34 -1.95
N GLY A 62 -7.78 -1.31 -0.84
CA GLY A 62 -8.34 -1.40 0.52
C GLY A 62 -8.51 -2.84 1.01
N ARG A 63 -7.60 -3.75 0.63
CA ARG A 63 -7.45 -5.08 1.22
C ARG A 63 -6.03 -5.23 1.76
N TYR A 64 -5.92 -5.69 3.00
CA TYR A 64 -4.66 -5.77 3.73
C TYR A 64 -4.57 -7.08 4.50
N VAL A 65 -3.38 -7.67 4.54
CA VAL A 65 -2.99 -8.70 5.51
C VAL A 65 -1.74 -8.16 6.20
N LEU A 66 -1.85 -7.75 7.46
CA LEU A 66 -0.76 -7.05 8.15
C LEU A 66 -0.19 -7.92 9.26
N SER A 67 1.13 -7.91 9.43
CA SER A 67 1.78 -8.54 10.58
C SER A 67 1.34 -7.85 11.88
N ALA A 68 1.41 -8.59 12.99
CA ALA A 68 1.04 -8.08 14.31
C ALA A 68 1.90 -6.87 14.75
N ASP A 69 3.07 -6.65 14.13
CA ASP A 69 3.93 -5.51 14.42
C ASP A 69 3.22 -4.16 14.19
N ILE A 70 2.17 -4.15 13.36
CA ILE A 70 1.36 -2.96 13.08
C ILE A 70 0.71 -2.39 14.34
N TRP A 71 0.38 -3.21 15.35
CA TRP A 71 -0.33 -2.74 16.54
C TRP A 71 0.51 -1.77 17.37
N ALA A 72 1.80 -2.08 17.53
CA ALA A 72 2.72 -1.20 18.25
C ALA A 72 2.99 0.11 17.48
N LEU A 73 2.89 0.08 16.15
CA LEU A 73 3.03 1.26 15.29
C LEU A 73 1.77 2.14 15.35
N LEU A 74 0.58 1.55 15.25
CA LEU A 74 -0.70 2.26 15.33
C LEU A 74 -0.85 2.99 16.67
N ALA A 75 -0.49 2.35 17.79
CA ALA A 75 -0.55 2.95 19.12
C ALA A 75 0.33 4.21 19.26
N LYS A 76 1.35 4.37 18.42
CA LYS A 76 2.28 5.52 18.40
C LYS A 76 2.00 6.50 17.27
N THR A 77 1.11 6.15 16.34
CA THR A 77 0.87 6.97 15.16
C THR A 77 0.12 8.24 15.58
N PRO A 78 0.69 9.43 15.35
CA PRO A 78 -0.01 10.67 15.66
C PRO A 78 -1.28 10.80 14.80
N PRO A 79 -2.32 11.48 15.29
CA PRO A 79 -3.50 11.78 14.48
C PRO A 79 -3.09 12.49 13.19
N GLY A 80 -3.44 11.91 12.05
CA GLY A 80 -3.20 12.51 10.75
C GLY A 80 -4.13 13.69 10.48
N ALA A 81 -3.79 14.49 9.45
CA ALA A 81 -4.65 15.55 8.95
C ALA A 81 -5.97 14.93 8.41
N GLY A 82 -7.00 14.90 9.26
CA GLY A 82 -8.34 14.44 8.91
C GLY A 82 -8.85 13.18 9.61
N MET A 83 -8.10 12.54 10.52
CA MET A 83 -8.61 11.37 11.26
C MET A 83 -9.07 11.70 12.69
N LYS A 84 -10.33 11.36 13.01
CA LYS A 84 -10.81 11.16 14.39
C LYS A 84 -10.66 9.67 14.71
N PHE A 85 -9.84 9.34 15.72
CA PHE A 85 -9.95 8.05 16.39
C PHE A 85 -11.07 8.20 17.43
N SER A 86 -12.26 7.67 17.15
CA SER A 86 -13.34 7.55 18.13
C SER A 86 -13.41 6.13 18.66
#